data_AF-A0AAN0MA07-F1
#
_entry.id   AF-A0AAN0MA07-F1
#
_cell.length_a   1.000
_cell.length_b   1.000
_cell.length_c   1.000
_cell.angle_alpha   90.00
_cell.angle_beta   90.00
_cell.angle_gamma   90.00
#
_symmetry.space_group_name_H-M   'P 1'
#
loop_
_entity.id
_entity.type
_entity.pdbx_description
1 polymer ?
#
loop_
_entity_poly.entity_id
_entity_poly.type
_entity_poly.pdbx_seq_one_letter_code
_entity_poly.pdbx_strand_id
1 'polypeptide(L)'
;MEQLTLETMIAVFEEIFGRGLFWAMVAVAIVVTLAYLSVLIRDRSMSMRKFLMAQLSMPIGAVAAVVFVQAMTHSHLRDLGGPVDVIVLLGVAAMGAIGTAILVYTVQSLIRGKTDEA
;
A
#
# COMPACT_ATOMS: atom_id res chain seq x y z
N MET A 1 -14.71 17.80 24.17
CA MET A 1 -14.21 17.16 22.94
C MET A 1 -12.77 16.79 23.18
N GLU A 2 -12.38 15.53 22.97
CA GLU A 2 -10.95 15.17 23.01
C GLU A 2 -10.20 15.99 21.96
N GLN A 3 -8.99 16.43 22.31
CA GLN A 3 -8.14 17.10 21.34
C GLN A 3 -7.63 16.02 20.38
N LEU A 4 -7.97 16.16 19.10
CA LEU A 4 -7.38 15.36 18.02
C LEU A 4 -5.91 15.78 17.86
N THR A 5 -5.06 15.34 18.79
CA THR A 5 -3.61 15.49 18.67
C THR A 5 -3.09 14.35 17.79
N LEU A 6 -1.93 14.58 17.17
CA LEU A 6 -1.26 13.53 16.39
C LEU A 6 -0.94 12.31 17.25
N GLU A 7 -0.61 12.53 18.52
CA GLU A 7 -0.34 11.46 19.48
C GLU A 7 -1.60 10.60 19.71
N THR A 8 -2.77 11.23 19.91
CA THR A 8 -4.03 10.49 20.05
C THR A 8 -4.36 9.71 18.78
N MET A 9 -4.14 10.27 17.59
CA MET A 9 -4.36 9.56 16.33
C MET A 9 -3.45 8.33 16.18
N ILE A 10 -2.16 8.47 16.52
CA ILE A 10 -1.20 7.36 16.50
C ILE A 10 -1.60 6.28 17.51
N ALA A 11 -1.99 6.67 18.72
CA ALA A 11 -2.45 5.74 19.75
C ALA A 11 -3.66 4.91 19.27
N VAL A 12 -4.62 5.55 18.59
CA VAL A 12 -5.78 4.84 18.01
C VAL A 12 -5.35 3.83 16.94
N PHE A 13 -4.39 4.17 16.07
CA PHE A 13 -3.87 3.20 15.11
C PHE A 13 -3.12 2.04 15.77
N GLU A 14 -2.31 2.31 16.80
CA GLU A 14 -1.65 1.27 17.57
C GLU A 14 -2.65 0.34 18.28
N GLU A 15 -3.79 0.86 18.73
CA GLU A 15 -4.87 0.06 19.34
C GLU A 15 -5.59 -0.80 18.29
N ILE A 16 -5.96 -0.23 17.15
CA ILE A 16 -6.68 -0.95 16.08
C ILE A 16 -5.81 -2.06 15.47
N PHE A 17 -4.55 -1.76 15.15
CA PHE A 17 -3.67 -2.70 14.45
C PHE A 17 -2.81 -3.55 15.39
N GLY A 18 -2.67 -3.14 16.64
CA GLY A 18 -1.62 -3.63 17.53
C GLY A 18 -0.30 -2.92 17.24
N ARG A 19 0.40 -2.50 18.30
CA ARG A 19 1.66 -1.76 18.23
C ARG A 19 2.72 -2.42 17.35
N GLY A 20 2.87 -3.75 17.43
CA GLY A 20 3.85 -4.49 16.62
C GLY A 20 3.57 -4.43 15.11
N LEU A 21 2.33 -4.71 14.71
CA LEU A 21 1.94 -4.71 13.30
C LEU A 21 1.94 -3.30 12.70
N PHE A 22 1.43 -2.31 13.45
CA PHE A 22 1.41 -0.92 13.01
C PHE A 22 2.82 -0.42 12.62
N TRP A 23 3.79 -0.55 13.54
CA TRP A 23 5.16 -0.11 13.26
C TRP A 23 5.86 -0.96 12.20
N ALA A 24 5.55 -2.25 12.09
CA ALA A 24 6.05 -3.09 11.01
C ALA A 24 5.56 -2.60 9.64
N MET A 25 4.26 -2.25 9.51
CA MET A 25 3.72 -1.67 8.28
C MET A 25 4.37 -0.32 7.94
N VAL A 26 4.57 0.55 8.93
CA VAL A 26 5.28 1.83 8.75
C VAL A 26 6.70 1.59 8.25
N ALA A 27 7.43 0.67 8.86
CA ALA A 27 8.78 0.32 8.44
C ALA A 27 8.81 -0.23 7.00
N VAL A 28 7.89 -1.15 6.66
CA VAL A 28 7.76 -1.69 5.30
C VAL A 28 7.45 -0.57 4.30
N ALA A 29 6.53 0.34 4.61
CA ALA A 29 6.18 1.47 3.74
C ALA A 29 7.39 2.38 3.47
N ILE A 30 8.18 2.69 4.51
CA ILE A 30 9.42 3.48 4.39
C ILE A 30 10.43 2.74 3.51
N VAL A 31 10.69 1.45 3.78
CA VAL A 31 11.66 0.65 3.02
C VAL A 31 11.28 0.56 1.55
N VAL A 32 10.02 0.25 1.24
CA VAL A 32 9.52 0.14 -0.14
C VAL A 32 9.64 1.49 -0.85
N THR A 33 9.31 2.59 -0.17
CA THR A 33 9.41 3.94 -0.74
C THR A 33 10.86 4.30 -1.05
N LEU A 34 11.78 4.08 -0.10
CA LEU A 34 13.21 4.34 -0.31
C LEU A 34 13.80 3.47 -1.43
N ALA A 35 13.40 2.20 -1.49
CA ALA A 35 13.80 1.30 -2.57
C ALA A 35 13.29 1.77 -3.93
N TYR A 36 12.03 2.19 -4.01
CA TYR A 36 11.44 2.76 -5.24
C TYR A 36 12.17 4.02 -5.68
N LEU A 37 12.43 4.96 -4.77
CA LEU A 37 13.19 6.18 -5.05
C LEU A 37 14.62 5.85 -5.52
N SER A 38 15.29 4.89 -4.87
CA SER A 38 16.62 4.43 -5.28
C SER A 38 16.63 3.89 -6.71
N VAL A 39 15.64 3.06 -7.07
CA VAL A 39 15.45 2.54 -8.43
C VAL A 39 15.25 3.68 -9.42
N LEU A 40 14.37 4.64 -9.10
CA LEU A 40 14.05 5.75 -10.00
C LEU A 40 15.28 6.62 -10.30
N ILE A 41 16.09 6.90 -9.28
CA ILE A 41 17.33 7.68 -9.40
C ILE A 41 18.42 6.89 -10.17
N ARG A 42 18.57 5.59 -9.90
CA ARG A 42 19.58 4.72 -10.52
C ARG A 42 19.30 4.45 -11.99
N ASP A 43 18.05 4.14 -12.31
CA ASP A 43 17.71 3.66 -13.64
C ASP A 43 17.47 4.84 -14.61
N ARG A 44 17.00 6.00 -14.13
CA ARG A 44 16.69 7.21 -14.94
C ARG A 44 15.80 6.98 -16.17
N SER A 45 15.28 5.77 -16.36
CA SER A 45 14.37 5.36 -17.41
C SER A 45 13.36 4.39 -16.82
N MET A 46 12.09 4.56 -17.17
CA MET A 46 11.05 3.63 -16.76
C MET A 46 10.79 2.60 -17.86
N SER A 47 10.92 1.32 -17.49
CA SER A 47 10.60 0.22 -18.40
C SER A 47 9.10 0.10 -18.59
N MET A 48 8.63 0.17 -19.84
CA MET A 48 7.22 -0.05 -20.14
C MET A 48 6.78 -1.48 -19.79
N ARG A 49 7.66 -2.46 -19.98
CA ARG A 49 7.36 -3.86 -19.65
C ARG A 49 7.18 -4.04 -18.15
N LYS A 50 8.14 -3.60 -17.33
CA LYS A 50 8.01 -3.71 -15.86
C LYS A 50 6.80 -2.94 -15.34
N PHE A 51 6.52 -1.78 -15.93
CA PHE A 51 5.37 -0.96 -15.58
C PHE A 51 4.03 -1.65 -15.91
N LEU A 52 3.90 -2.30 -17.08
CA LEU A 52 2.70 -3.05 -17.43
C LEU A 52 2.43 -4.20 -16.46
N MET A 53 3.47 -4.96 -16.11
CA MET A 53 3.33 -6.07 -15.15
C MET A 53 2.96 -5.55 -13.75
N ALA A 54 3.49 -4.38 -13.35
CA ALA A 54 3.08 -3.72 -12.13
C ALA A 54 1.60 -3.30 -12.15
N GLN A 55 1.11 -2.76 -13.26
CA GLN A 55 -0.32 -2.43 -13.41
C GLN A 55 -1.22 -3.66 -13.37
N LEU A 56 -0.82 -4.75 -14.02
CA LEU A 56 -1.59 -6.00 -14.02
C LEU A 56 -1.71 -6.60 -12.61
N SER A 57 -0.76 -6.29 -11.72
CA SER A 57 -0.80 -6.71 -10.31
C SER A 57 -1.68 -5.84 -9.41
N MET A 58 -2.14 -4.67 -9.87
CA MET A 58 -2.96 -3.74 -9.08
C MET A 58 -4.22 -4.35 -8.47
N PRO A 59 -5.00 -5.21 -9.17
CA PRO A 59 -6.20 -5.82 -8.58
C PRO A 59 -5.89 -6.71 -7.36
N ILE A 60 -4.73 -7.38 -7.36
CA ILE A 60 -4.29 -8.20 -6.21
C ILE A 60 -4.11 -7.31 -4.99
N GLY A 61 -3.45 -6.17 -5.18
CA GLY A 61 -3.26 -5.16 -4.15
C GLY A 61 -4.54 -4.57 -3.59
N ALA A 62 -5.48 -4.24 -4.48
CA ALA A 62 -6.78 -3.71 -4.10
C ALA A 62 -7.54 -4.68 -3.20
N VAL A 63 -7.65 -5.95 -3.62
CA VAL A 63 -8.35 -6.99 -2.87
C VAL A 63 -7.63 -7.27 -1.54
N ALA A 64 -6.30 -7.41 -1.56
CA ALA A 64 -5.53 -7.67 -0.36
C ALA A 64 -5.69 -6.56 0.69
N ALA A 65 -5.65 -5.28 0.27
CA ALA A 65 -5.83 -4.16 1.18
C ALA A 65 -7.24 -4.13 1.80
N VAL A 66 -8.29 -4.37 1.00
CA VAL A 66 -9.66 -4.41 1.49
C VAL A 66 -9.88 -5.57 2.45
N VAL A 67 -9.36 -6.76 2.13
CA VAL A 67 -9.44 -7.94 3.01
C VAL A 67 -8.66 -7.69 4.31
N PHE A 68 -7.47 -7.12 4.22
CA PHE A 68 -6.63 -6.80 5.37
C PHE A 68 -7.33 -5.82 6.33
N VAL A 69 -7.85 -4.70 5.83
CA VAL A 69 -8.55 -3.72 6.67
C VAL A 69 -9.78 -4.35 7.32
N GLN A 70 -10.62 -5.06 6.56
CA GLN A 70 -11.80 -5.74 7.11
C GLN A 70 -11.44 -6.76 8.19
N ALA A 71 -10.34 -7.48 8.04
CA ALA A 71 -9.87 -8.44 9.04
C ALA A 71 -9.44 -7.75 10.35
N MET A 72 -8.76 -6.60 10.26
CA MET A 72 -8.34 -5.86 11.46
C MET A 72 -9.51 -5.16 12.15
N THR A 73 -10.46 -4.62 11.39
CA THR A 73 -11.62 -3.89 11.93
C THR A 73 -12.82 -4.78 12.22
N HIS A 74 -12.72 -6.10 11.99
CA HIS A 74 -13.82 -7.06 12.15
C HIS A 74 -15.10 -6.63 11.40
N SER A 75 -14.95 -6.13 10.18
CA SER A 75 -16.05 -5.58 9.37
C SER A 75 -16.42 -6.50 8.22
N HIS A 76 -17.69 -6.53 7.82
CA HIS A 76 -18.13 -7.27 6.63
C HIS A 76 -18.60 -6.32 5.53
N LEU A 77 -18.46 -6.74 4.27
CA LEU A 77 -19.02 -6.02 3.11
C LEU A 77 -20.54 -5.80 3.18
N ARG A 78 -21.25 -6.57 4.01
CA ARG A 78 -22.71 -6.41 4.23
C ARG A 78 -23.04 -5.25 5.16
N ASP A 79 -22.05 -4.76 5.92
CA ASP A 79 -22.20 -3.67 6.88
C ASP A 79 -21.97 -2.30 6.22
N LEU A 80 -21.72 -2.27 4.90
CA LEU A 80 -21.64 -1.04 4.10
C LEU A 80 -23.02 -0.37 4.06
N GLY A 81 -23.23 0.56 4.98
CA GLY A 81 -24.54 1.20 5.20
C GLY A 81 -24.64 2.60 4.62
N GLY A 82 -23.50 3.29 4.42
CA GLY A 82 -23.47 4.69 4.02
C GLY A 82 -22.55 5.01 2.81
N PRO A 83 -22.74 6.18 2.16
CA PRO A 83 -21.86 6.64 1.09
C PRO A 83 -20.39 6.80 1.52
N VAL A 84 -20.15 7.17 2.78
CA VAL A 84 -18.79 7.30 3.33
C VAL A 84 -18.07 5.95 3.34
N ASP A 85 -18.76 4.86 3.69
CA ASP A 85 -18.15 3.53 3.74
C ASP A 85 -17.69 3.08 2.35
N VAL A 86 -18.48 3.40 1.32
CA VAL A 86 -18.12 3.14 -0.08
C VAL A 86 -16.89 3.95 -0.48
N ILE A 87 -16.84 5.25 -0.13
CA ILE A 87 -15.68 6.10 -0.42
C ILE A 87 -14.43 5.58 0.27
N VAL A 88 -14.53 5.19 1.54
CA VAL A 88 -13.40 4.63 2.31
C VAL A 88 -12.95 3.29 1.71
N LEU A 89 -13.88 2.39 1.38
CA LEU A 89 -13.56 1.10 0.76
C LEU A 89 -12.86 1.28 -0.59
N LEU A 90 -13.37 2.17 -1.45
CA LEU A 90 -12.72 2.50 -2.73
C LEU A 90 -11.36 3.16 -2.52
N GLY A 91 -11.22 4.02 -1.51
CA GLY A 91 -9.95 4.63 -1.11
C GLY A 91 -8.90 3.58 -0.70
N VAL A 92 -9.29 2.62 0.15
CA VAL A 92 -8.43 1.51 0.57
C VAL A 92 -8.04 0.65 -0.63
N ALA A 93 -8.99 0.29 -1.49
CA ALA A 93 -8.73 -0.47 -2.70
C ALA A 93 -7.75 0.25 -3.65
N ALA A 94 -7.94 1.55 -3.87
CA ALA A 94 -7.07 2.37 -4.71
C ALA A 94 -5.65 2.48 -4.13
N MET A 95 -5.53 2.73 -2.82
CA MET A 95 -4.22 2.79 -2.16
C MET A 95 -3.51 1.44 -2.18
N GLY A 96 -4.23 0.33 -1.97
CA GLY A 96 -3.69 -1.03 -2.09
C GLY A 96 -3.20 -1.37 -3.50
N ALA A 97 -3.97 -0.98 -4.52
CA ALA A 97 -3.60 -1.13 -5.92
C ALA A 97 -2.31 -0.37 -6.25
N ILE A 98 -2.25 0.92 -5.91
CA ILE A 98 -1.09 1.78 -6.17
C ILE A 98 0.14 1.25 -5.42
N GLY A 99 0.00 0.91 -4.13
CA GLY A 99 1.08 0.36 -3.33
C GLY A 99 1.64 -0.93 -3.91
N THR A 100 0.79 -1.81 -4.43
CA THR A 100 1.21 -3.06 -5.07
C THR A 100 1.93 -2.81 -6.39
N ALA A 101 1.46 -1.88 -7.21
CA ALA A 101 2.17 -1.50 -8.43
C ALA A 101 3.58 -0.96 -8.12
N ILE A 102 3.71 -0.09 -7.11
CA ILE A 102 5.01 0.42 -6.65
C ILE A 102 5.91 -0.72 -6.18
N LEU A 103 5.38 -1.63 -5.35
CA LEU A 103 6.14 -2.77 -4.83
C LEU A 103 6.62 -3.68 -5.98
N VAL A 104 5.73 -4.10 -6.87
CA VAL A 104 6.05 -5.01 -7.96
C VAL A 104 7.07 -4.39 -8.92
N TYR A 105 6.88 -3.12 -9.29
CA TYR A 105 7.84 -2.39 -10.12
C TYR A 105 9.22 -2.32 -9.46
N THR A 106 9.25 -1.97 -8.16
CA THR A 106 10.50 -1.86 -7.38
C THR A 106 11.23 -3.20 -7.34
N VAL A 107 10.52 -4.28 -7.00
CA VAL A 107 11.10 -5.64 -6.93
C VAL A 107 11.62 -6.08 -8.28
N GLN A 108 10.86 -5.89 -9.36
CA GLN A 108 11.30 -6.23 -10.71
C GLN A 108 12.56 -5.44 -11.12
N SER A 109 12.64 -4.17 -10.76
CA SER A 109 13.77 -3.31 -11.10
C SER A 109 15.02 -3.60 -10.27
N LEU A 110 14.86 -4.03 -9.01
CA LEU A 110 15.97 -4.48 -8.18
C LEU A 110 16.54 -5.83 -8.63
N ILE A 111 15.68 -6.79 -8.99
CA ILE A 111 16.10 -8.16 -9.36
C ILE A 111 16.68 -8.21 -10.79
N ARG A 112 16.02 -7.59 -11.77
CA ARG A 112 16.37 -7.74 -13.19
C ARG A 112 17.34 -6.69 -13.71
N GLY A 113 17.62 -5.65 -12.91
CA GLY A 113 18.52 -4.56 -13.29
C GLY A 113 18.15 -3.88 -14.61
N LYS A 114 19.08 -3.07 -15.15
CA LYS A 114 18.96 -2.43 -16.48
C LYS A 114 19.20 -3.39 -17.65
N THR A 115 19.79 -4.56 -17.39
CA THR A 115 20.37 -5.43 -18.42
C THR A 115 19.32 -6.18 -19.25
N ASP A 116 18.13 -6.45 -18.72
CA ASP A 116 17.04 -7.14 -19.44
C ASP A 116 16.30 -6.24 -20.47
N GLU A 117 16.80 -5.03 -20.72
CA GLU A 117 16.15 -4.03 -21.61
C GLU A 117 17.01 -3.59 -22.80
N ALA A 118 18.17 -4.23 -23.00
CA ALA A 118 18.96 -4.16 -24.23
C ALA A 118 18.64 -5.35 -25.14
#